data_AF-A0A178DIP6-F1
#
_entry.id   AF-A0A178DIP6-F1
#
_cell.length_a   1.000
_cell.length_b   1.000
_cell.length_c   1.000
_cell.angle_alpha   90.00
_cell.angle_beta   90.00
_cell.angle_gamma   90.00
#
_symmetry.space_group_name_H-M   'P 1'
#
loop_
_entity.id
_entity.type
_entity.pdbx_description
1 polymer ?
#
loop_
_entity_poly.entity_id
_entity_poly.type
_entity_poly.pdbx_seq_one_letter_code
_entity_poly.pdbx_strand_id
1 'polypeptide(L)'
;IDKSSSAKLSKAINSMYKWYADASVCYVYLLDVGKDQFATEFSQSRWFERGWTLQELIAPKKVIFYDRSWVLLGSKVDHVRLIHEITRIDEEVLMNDTQDAPLLNSYCVAKRMAWASQRKTTREEDIAYCLLGIFGVNMPLLYGEGERAFYRLQLEIIKVVDDDSILAWGR
;
A
#
# COMPACT_ATOMS: atom_id res chain seq x y z
N ILE A 1 3.23 -13.06 -9.84
CA ILE A 1 4.37 -13.43 -8.97
C ILE A 1 4.45 -14.95 -8.92
N ASP A 2 5.56 -15.53 -9.34
CA ASP A 2 5.81 -16.97 -9.28
C ASP A 2 6.15 -17.38 -7.83
N LYS A 3 5.32 -18.24 -7.24
CA LYS A 3 5.45 -18.70 -5.85
C LYS A 3 6.24 -20.00 -5.73
N SER A 4 6.78 -20.54 -6.83
CA SER A 4 7.46 -21.84 -6.86
C SER A 4 8.87 -21.85 -6.26
N SER A 5 9.47 -20.68 -6.04
CA SER A 5 10.80 -20.53 -5.45
C SER A 5 10.81 -19.42 -4.40
N SER A 6 11.22 -19.75 -3.17
CA SER A 6 11.31 -18.80 -2.04
C SER A 6 12.24 -17.62 -2.35
N ALA A 7 13.36 -17.86 -3.05
CA ALA A 7 14.28 -16.81 -3.47
C ALA A 7 13.65 -15.86 -4.50
N LYS A 8 12.91 -16.39 -5.49
CA LYS A 8 12.18 -15.56 -6.46
C LYS A 8 11.05 -14.76 -5.80
N LEU A 9 10.31 -15.38 -4.88
CA LEU A 9 9.26 -14.73 -4.11
C LEU A 9 9.81 -13.58 -3.26
N SER A 10 10.93 -13.81 -2.57
CA SER A 10 11.62 -12.79 -1.78
C SER A 10 12.08 -11.62 -2.64
N LYS A 11 12.72 -11.89 -3.79
CA LYS A 11 13.12 -10.85 -4.74
C LYS A 11 11.91 -10.07 -5.25
N ALA A 12 10.81 -10.75 -5.55
CA ALA A 12 9.61 -10.13 -6.08
C ALA A 12 8.96 -9.18 -5.08
N ILE A 13 8.80 -9.61 -3.83
CA ILE A 13 8.18 -8.78 -2.78
C ILE A 13 9.04 -7.57 -2.44
N ASN A 14 10.36 -7.74 -2.28
CA ASN A 14 11.28 -6.61 -2.05
C ASN A 14 11.35 -5.65 -3.26
N SER A 15 10.94 -6.08 -4.47
CA SER A 15 10.91 -5.24 -5.67
C SER A 15 9.52 -4.68 -6.00
N MET A 16 8.48 -5.08 -5.26
CA MET A 16 7.09 -4.88 -5.67
C MET A 16 6.74 -3.40 -5.84
N TYR A 17 7.11 -2.60 -4.85
CA TYR A 17 6.87 -1.16 -4.87
C TYR A 17 7.53 -0.51 -6.08
N LYS A 18 8.78 -0.88 -6.37
CA LYS A 18 9.50 -0.38 -7.53
C LYS A 18 8.79 -0.76 -8.83
N TRP A 19 8.28 -1.98 -8.95
CA TRP A 19 7.49 -2.38 -10.12
C TRP A 19 6.22 -1.57 -10.30
N TYR A 20 5.51 -1.27 -9.21
CA TYR A 20 4.34 -0.38 -9.26
C TYR A 20 4.72 1.06 -9.58
N ALA A 21 5.81 1.58 -9.02
CA ALA A 21 6.32 2.91 -9.29
C ALA A 21 6.76 3.09 -10.75
N ASP A 22 7.42 2.07 -11.31
CA ASP A 22 7.91 2.05 -12.70
C ASP A 22 6.78 1.75 -13.71
N ALA A 23 5.59 1.33 -13.26
CA ALA A 23 4.46 1.05 -14.13
C ALA A 23 3.88 2.36 -14.72
N SER A 24 3.58 2.34 -16.02
CA SER A 24 2.91 3.48 -16.68
C SER A 24 1.48 3.70 -16.20
N VAL A 25 0.80 2.61 -15.81
CA VAL A 25 -0.57 2.63 -15.29
C VAL A 25 -0.83 1.40 -14.43
N CYS A 26 -1.55 1.59 -13.32
CA CYS A 26 -2.10 0.52 -12.51
C CYS A 26 -3.61 0.47 -12.70
N TYR A 27 -4.12 -0.65 -13.21
CA TYR A 27 -5.55 -0.86 -13.38
C TYR A 27 -6.11 -1.61 -12.18
N VAL A 28 -7.14 -1.03 -11.57
CA VAL A 28 -7.82 -1.58 -10.40
C VAL A 28 -9.24 -1.97 -10.80
N TYR A 29 -9.53 -3.25 -10.73
CA TYR A 29 -10.87 -3.80 -10.97
C TYR A 29 -11.56 -4.05 -9.63
N LEU A 30 -12.72 -3.42 -9.43
CA LEU A 30 -13.49 -3.45 -8.19
C LEU A 30 -14.76 -4.28 -8.37
N LEU A 31 -14.68 -5.57 -8.04
CA LEU A 31 -15.78 -6.52 -8.18
C LEU A 31 -17.00 -6.17 -7.31
N ASP A 32 -16.79 -5.43 -6.21
CA ASP A 32 -17.81 -5.02 -5.25
C ASP A 32 -18.34 -3.60 -5.47
N VAL A 33 -17.95 -2.95 -6.57
CA VAL A 33 -18.41 -1.60 -6.92
C VAL A 33 -19.19 -1.64 -8.23
N GLY A 34 -20.25 -0.85 -8.29
CA GLY A 34 -21.15 -0.65 -9.41
C GLY A 34 -21.43 0.84 -9.57
N LYS A 35 -21.66 1.25 -10.81
CA LYS A 35 -21.75 2.67 -11.19
C LYS A 35 -22.86 3.45 -10.46
N ASP A 36 -24.03 2.83 -10.24
CA ASP A 36 -25.22 3.54 -9.73
C ASP A 36 -25.09 3.97 -8.25
N GLN A 37 -24.28 3.25 -7.46
CA GLN A 37 -24.03 3.53 -6.05
C GLN A 37 -22.54 3.79 -5.79
N PHE A 38 -21.85 4.37 -6.77
CA PHE A 38 -20.39 4.48 -6.80
C PHE A 38 -19.79 5.00 -5.49
N ALA A 39 -20.22 6.16 -4.98
CA ALA A 39 -19.57 6.77 -3.81
C ALA A 39 -19.63 5.86 -2.57
N THR A 40 -20.79 5.25 -2.31
CA THR A 40 -21.00 4.37 -1.16
C THR A 40 -20.24 3.05 -1.33
N GLU A 41 -20.41 2.37 -2.48
CA GLU A 41 -19.78 1.08 -2.72
C GLU A 41 -18.25 1.20 -2.85
N PHE A 42 -17.76 2.27 -3.46
CA PHE A 42 -16.32 2.55 -3.55
C PHE A 42 -15.72 2.73 -2.17
N SER A 43 -16.37 3.49 -1.29
CA SER A 43 -15.92 3.69 0.10
C SER A 43 -15.89 2.42 0.93
N GLN A 44 -16.71 1.43 0.57
CA GLN A 44 -16.82 0.15 1.26
C GLN A 44 -16.09 -0.98 0.51
N SER A 45 -15.39 -0.67 -0.58
CA SER A 45 -14.74 -1.71 -1.37
C SER A 45 -13.65 -2.40 -0.56
N ARG A 46 -13.65 -3.73 -0.61
CA ARG A 46 -12.64 -4.57 0.03
C ARG A 46 -11.23 -4.29 -0.49
N TRP A 47 -11.10 -3.62 -1.65
CA TRP A 47 -9.80 -3.21 -2.15
C TRP A 47 -9.06 -2.29 -1.16
N PHE A 48 -9.77 -1.40 -0.46
CA PHE A 48 -9.16 -0.53 0.56
C PHE A 48 -8.75 -1.26 1.84
N GLU A 49 -9.34 -2.41 2.12
CA GLU A 49 -9.01 -3.25 3.28
C GLU A 49 -7.83 -4.19 3.05
N ARG A 50 -7.29 -4.32 1.83
CA ARG A 50 -6.21 -5.28 1.55
C ARG A 50 -4.85 -4.63 1.81
N GLY A 51 -3.94 -5.34 2.50
CA GLY A 51 -2.60 -4.81 2.80
C GLY A 51 -1.80 -4.37 1.58
N TRP A 52 -1.68 -5.26 0.58
CA TRP A 52 -0.89 -5.03 -0.64
C TRP A 52 -1.37 -3.86 -1.51
N THR A 53 -2.65 -3.53 -1.46
CA THR A 53 -3.22 -2.48 -2.32
C THR A 53 -2.79 -1.08 -1.89
N LEU A 54 -2.15 -0.94 -0.72
CA LEU A 54 -1.52 0.32 -0.32
C LEU A 54 -0.39 0.71 -1.28
N GLN A 55 0.44 -0.26 -1.64
CA GLN A 55 1.51 -0.04 -2.62
C GLN A 55 0.93 0.19 -4.02
N GLU A 56 -0.13 -0.55 -4.39
CA GLU A 56 -0.84 -0.36 -5.66
C GLU A 56 -1.45 1.05 -5.80
N LEU A 57 -1.82 1.69 -4.68
CA LEU A 57 -2.39 3.03 -4.66
C LEU A 57 -1.33 4.13 -4.67
N ILE A 58 -0.31 4.00 -3.81
CA ILE A 58 0.69 5.05 -3.57
C ILE A 58 1.79 5.02 -4.62
N ALA A 59 2.32 3.85 -4.98
CA ALA A 59 3.52 3.77 -5.80
C ALA A 59 3.31 4.20 -7.26
N PRO A 60 2.25 3.76 -7.97
CA PRO A 60 2.04 4.17 -9.35
C PRO A 60 1.63 5.63 -9.49
N LYS A 61 2.16 6.29 -10.52
CA LYS A 61 1.75 7.65 -10.92
C LYS A 61 0.29 7.72 -11.33
N LYS A 62 -0.18 6.69 -12.06
CA LYS A 62 -1.54 6.63 -12.61
C LYS A 62 -2.23 5.36 -12.15
N VAL A 63 -3.35 5.52 -11.45
CA VAL A 63 -4.24 4.41 -11.08
C VAL A 63 -5.61 4.68 -11.70
N ILE A 64 -6.16 3.69 -12.41
CA ILE A 64 -7.46 3.76 -13.08
C ILE A 64 -8.38 2.69 -12.50
N PHE A 65 -9.58 3.10 -12.09
CA PHE A 65 -10.57 2.23 -11.47
C PHE A 65 -11.63 1.79 -12.49
N TYR A 66 -11.97 0.52 -12.44
CA TYR A 66 -13.06 -0.11 -13.18
C TYR A 66 -14.02 -0.81 -12.22
N ASP A 67 -15.31 -0.76 -12.52
CA ASP A 67 -16.34 -1.44 -11.75
C ASP A 67 -16.47 -2.92 -12.10
N ARG A 68 -17.40 -3.62 -11.45
CA ARG A 68 -17.70 -5.06 -11.67
C ARG A 68 -18.15 -5.41 -13.09
N SER A 69 -18.49 -4.42 -13.91
CA SER A 69 -18.93 -4.55 -15.29
C SER A 69 -17.86 -4.06 -16.28
N TRP A 70 -16.63 -3.83 -15.81
CA TRP A 70 -15.54 -3.23 -16.59
C TRP A 70 -15.84 -1.83 -17.13
N VAL A 71 -16.72 -1.09 -16.46
CA VAL A 71 -17.00 0.31 -16.77
C VAL A 71 -15.99 1.19 -16.04
N LEU A 72 -15.42 2.16 -16.77
CA LEU A 72 -14.49 3.13 -16.22
C LEU A 72 -15.17 3.98 -15.13
N LEU A 73 -14.60 3.97 -13.92
CA LEU A 73 -15.04 4.77 -12.79
C LEU A 73 -14.27 6.10 -12.66
N GLY A 74 -13.05 6.16 -13.21
CA GLY A 74 -12.17 7.32 -13.14
C GLY A 74 -10.77 6.94 -12.63
N SER A 75 -9.96 7.94 -12.33
CA SER A 75 -8.59 7.80 -11.85
C SER A 75 -8.46 8.10 -10.36
N LYS A 76 -7.28 7.80 -9.77
CA LYS A 76 -6.90 8.23 -8.41
C LYS A 76 -7.06 9.73 -8.20
N VAL A 77 -6.72 10.54 -9.21
CA VAL A 77 -6.82 12.00 -9.12
C VAL A 77 -8.28 12.45 -9.13
N ASP A 78 -9.12 11.81 -9.95
CA ASP A 78 -10.56 12.12 -10.01
C ASP A 78 -11.26 11.87 -8.67
N HIS A 79 -10.78 10.88 -7.90
CA HIS A 79 -11.37 10.43 -6.64
C HIS A 79 -10.55 10.77 -5.40
N VAL A 80 -9.63 11.72 -5.51
CA VAL A 80 -8.62 12.01 -4.47
C VAL A 80 -9.22 12.28 -3.09
N ARG A 81 -10.28 13.09 -3.02
CA ARG A 81 -10.95 13.43 -1.76
C ARG A 81 -11.59 12.21 -1.12
N LEU A 82 -12.29 11.41 -1.92
CA LEU A 82 -12.93 10.18 -1.45
C LEU A 82 -11.89 9.18 -0.95
N ILE A 83 -10.79 9.01 -1.69
CA ILE A 83 -9.68 8.13 -1.29
C ILE A 83 -9.02 8.64 0.00
N HIS A 84 -8.82 9.95 0.14
CA HIS A 84 -8.31 10.57 1.37
C HIS A 84 -9.22 10.27 2.57
N GLU A 85 -10.54 10.44 2.42
CA GLU A 85 -11.50 10.16 3.49
C GLU A 85 -11.47 8.69 3.95
N ILE A 86 -11.35 7.76 3.00
CA ILE A 86 -11.30 6.31 3.28
C ILE A 86 -9.97 5.92 3.94
N THR A 87 -8.85 6.37 3.38
CA THR A 87 -7.52 5.83 3.69
C THR A 87 -6.71 6.68 4.65
N ARG A 88 -7.12 7.94 4.86
CA ARG A 88 -6.37 8.99 5.60
C ARG A 88 -5.00 9.31 5.00
N ILE A 89 -4.74 8.88 3.78
CA ILE A 89 -3.57 9.28 3.00
C ILE A 89 -3.77 10.72 2.55
N ASP A 90 -2.83 11.60 2.86
CA ASP A 90 -2.92 13.02 2.51
C ASP A 90 -3.06 13.20 0.99
N GLU A 91 -3.87 14.17 0.57
CA GLU A 91 -4.18 14.39 -0.86
C GLU A 91 -2.92 14.62 -1.70
N GLU A 92 -1.90 15.28 -1.13
CA GLU A 92 -0.61 15.51 -1.78
C GLU A 92 0.09 14.20 -2.18
N VAL A 93 0.06 13.18 -1.31
CA VAL A 93 0.62 11.84 -1.61
C VAL A 93 -0.17 11.15 -2.72
N LEU A 94 -1.50 11.35 -2.76
CA LEU A 94 -2.37 10.74 -3.76
C LEU A 94 -2.27 11.43 -5.13
N MET A 95 -2.05 12.75 -5.14
CA MET A 95 -1.87 13.55 -6.36
C MET A 95 -0.45 13.47 -6.92
N ASN A 96 0.52 12.99 -6.15
CA ASN A 96 1.90 12.99 -6.57
C ASN A 96 2.10 12.20 -7.88
N ASP A 97 2.60 12.91 -8.90
CA ASP A 97 2.96 12.35 -10.21
C ASP A 97 4.47 12.04 -10.33
N THR A 98 5.24 12.41 -9.31
CA THR A 98 6.68 12.15 -9.21
C THR A 98 6.92 10.85 -8.47
N GLN A 99 7.98 10.12 -8.85
CA GLN A 99 8.42 8.89 -8.16
C GLN A 99 9.22 9.24 -6.89
N ASP A 100 8.87 10.35 -6.23
CA ASP A 100 9.76 10.97 -5.28
C ASP A 100 9.61 10.32 -3.91
N ALA A 101 10.49 9.36 -3.64
CA ALA A 101 10.82 8.89 -2.29
C ALA A 101 11.01 10.04 -1.27
N PRO A 102 11.53 11.24 -1.63
CA PRO A 102 11.57 12.39 -0.73
C PRO A 102 10.22 12.77 -0.11
N LEU A 103 9.10 12.71 -0.86
CA LEU A 103 7.79 13.09 -0.33
C LEU A 103 7.31 12.09 0.72
N LEU A 104 7.45 10.79 0.48
CA LEU A 104 7.06 9.80 1.50
C LEU A 104 7.93 9.89 2.76
N ASN A 105 9.20 10.24 2.60
CA ASN A 105 10.13 10.39 3.71
C ASN A 105 9.95 11.70 4.50
N SER A 106 9.19 12.67 4.01
CA SER A 106 8.82 13.86 4.81
C SER A 106 7.72 13.57 5.83
N TYR A 107 6.99 12.45 5.68
CA TYR A 107 6.01 12.01 6.66
C TYR A 107 6.67 11.12 7.72
N CYS A 108 6.29 11.34 8.97
CA CYS A 108 6.75 10.51 10.08
C CYS A 108 6.29 9.05 9.94
N VAL A 109 7.02 8.15 10.58
CA VAL A 109 6.78 6.71 10.57
C VAL A 109 5.37 6.39 11.05
N ALA A 110 4.91 7.02 12.13
CA ALA A 110 3.55 6.80 12.65
C ALA A 110 2.46 7.13 11.61
N LYS A 111 2.62 8.22 10.84
CA LYS A 111 1.65 8.61 9.80
C LYS A 111 1.61 7.58 8.67
N ARG A 112 2.78 7.13 8.21
CA ARG A 112 2.88 6.08 7.17
C ARG A 112 2.31 4.75 7.65
N MET A 113 2.52 4.39 8.91
CA MET A 113 1.89 3.22 9.55
C MET A 113 0.36 3.38 9.61
N ALA A 114 -0.14 4.59 9.92
CA ALA A 114 -1.57 4.85 10.02
C ALA A 114 -2.33 4.57 8.71
N TRP A 115 -1.71 4.81 7.55
CA TRP A 115 -2.28 4.47 6.22
C TRP A 115 -2.52 2.97 6.01
N ALA A 116 -1.85 2.13 6.82
CA ALA A 116 -2.01 0.69 6.81
C ALA A 116 -2.94 0.15 7.92
N SER A 117 -3.36 1.00 8.87
CA SER A 117 -4.03 0.57 10.10
C SER A 117 -5.34 -0.20 9.89
N GLN A 118 -6.12 0.15 8.86
CA GLN A 118 -7.39 -0.52 8.54
C GLN A 118 -7.23 -1.70 7.59
N ARG A 119 -5.99 -2.03 7.19
CA ARG A 119 -5.71 -3.05 6.19
C ARG A 119 -5.44 -4.40 6.84
N LYS A 120 -5.87 -5.45 6.14
CA LYS A 120 -5.81 -6.84 6.54
C LYS A 120 -5.05 -7.65 5.50
N THR A 121 -4.38 -8.69 5.96
CA THR A 121 -3.66 -9.64 5.12
C THR A 121 -4.10 -11.05 5.44
N THR A 122 -4.01 -11.95 4.45
CA THR A 122 -4.38 -13.36 4.63
C THR A 122 -3.32 -14.10 5.44
N ARG A 123 -2.04 -13.78 5.20
CA ARG A 123 -0.93 -14.26 6.01
C ARG A 123 -0.55 -13.17 7.00
N GLU A 124 -0.28 -13.56 8.24
CA GLU A 124 0.08 -12.62 9.29
C GLU A 124 1.34 -11.82 8.92
N GLU A 125 2.34 -12.48 8.34
CA GLU A 125 3.60 -11.83 7.97
C GLU A 125 3.46 -10.80 6.86
N ASP A 126 2.44 -10.96 6.00
CA ASP A 126 2.22 -10.06 4.88
C ASP A 126 1.87 -8.64 5.36
N ILE A 127 1.39 -8.45 6.60
CA ILE A 127 1.16 -7.11 7.16
C ILE A 127 2.47 -6.31 7.25
N ALA A 128 3.58 -7.00 7.46
CA ALA A 128 4.91 -6.42 7.45
C ALA A 128 5.43 -6.28 6.01
N TYR A 129 5.32 -7.36 5.24
CA TYR A 129 5.91 -7.42 3.90
C TYR A 129 5.24 -6.45 2.91
N CYS A 130 3.95 -6.15 3.08
CA CYS A 130 3.26 -5.16 2.26
C CYS A 130 3.66 -3.71 2.58
N LEU A 131 4.50 -3.47 3.58
CA LEU A 131 4.98 -2.13 3.97
C LEU A 131 6.44 -1.87 3.61
N LEU A 132 7.20 -2.88 3.19
CA LEU A 132 8.63 -2.75 2.86
C LEU A 132 8.90 -1.60 1.89
N GLY A 133 8.14 -1.54 0.81
CA GLY A 133 8.25 -0.48 -0.19
C GLY A 133 7.78 0.89 0.30
N ILE A 134 6.77 0.93 1.17
CA ILE A 134 6.32 2.17 1.78
C ILE A 134 7.42 2.78 2.62
N PHE A 135 8.23 1.97 3.32
CA PHE A 135 9.34 2.41 4.17
C PHE A 135 10.71 2.42 3.47
N GLY A 136 10.80 1.93 2.25
CA GLY A 136 12.07 1.82 1.52
C GLY A 136 13.06 0.85 2.16
N VAL A 137 12.59 -0.17 2.87
CA VAL A 137 13.41 -1.17 3.56
C VAL A 137 13.32 -2.53 2.87
N ASN A 138 14.35 -3.37 3.06
CA ASN A 138 14.39 -4.74 2.57
C ASN A 138 14.67 -5.71 3.70
N MET A 139 14.04 -6.88 3.68
CA MET A 139 14.31 -7.94 4.66
C MET A 139 14.01 -9.34 4.09
N PRO A 140 14.66 -10.40 4.61
CA PRO A 140 14.30 -11.77 4.29
C PRO A 140 12.85 -12.11 4.65
N LEU A 141 12.12 -12.74 3.72
CA LEU A 141 10.77 -13.25 3.98
C LEU A 141 10.83 -14.63 4.63
N LEU A 142 10.31 -14.74 5.84
CA LEU A 142 10.27 -15.97 6.62
C LEU A 142 8.82 -16.30 6.97
N TYR A 143 8.08 -16.88 6.03
CA TYR A 143 6.72 -17.36 6.30
C TYR A 143 6.74 -18.47 7.37
N GLY A 144 5.86 -18.34 8.37
CA GLY A 144 5.86 -19.14 9.60
C GLY A 144 6.44 -18.40 10.81
N GLU A 145 6.97 -17.18 10.65
CA GLU A 145 7.44 -16.36 11.77
C GLU A 145 6.32 -15.59 12.49
N GLY A 146 5.12 -15.50 11.89
CA GLY A 146 3.95 -14.82 12.46
C GLY A 146 4.21 -13.33 12.72
N GLU A 147 3.73 -12.83 13.85
CA GLU A 147 3.89 -11.41 14.25
C GLU A 147 5.36 -10.94 14.32
N ARG A 148 6.34 -11.86 14.44
CA ARG A 148 7.78 -11.51 14.42
C ARG A 148 8.20 -10.81 13.13
N ALA A 149 7.50 -11.05 12.02
CA ALA A 149 7.73 -10.33 10.77
C ALA A 149 7.57 -8.82 10.96
N PHE A 150 6.56 -8.40 11.73
CA PHE A 150 6.30 -6.98 11.99
C PHE A 150 7.37 -6.37 12.90
N TYR A 151 7.78 -7.07 13.96
CA TYR A 151 8.91 -6.64 14.79
C TYR A 151 10.19 -6.43 13.97
N ARG A 152 10.48 -7.34 13.04
CA ARG A 152 11.63 -7.20 12.14
C ARG A 152 11.49 -6.02 11.19
N LEU A 153 10.29 -5.76 10.66
CA LEU A 153 10.02 -4.54 9.88
C LEU A 153 10.39 -3.29 10.68
N GLN A 154 9.95 -3.20 11.94
CA GLN A 154 10.28 -2.06 12.79
C GLN A 154 11.78 -1.91 13.02
N LEU A 155 12.49 -3.02 13.27
CA LEU A 155 13.95 -3.01 13.40
C LEU A 155 14.63 -2.52 12.12
N GLU A 156 14.14 -2.89 10.93
CA GLU A 156 14.69 -2.36 9.69
C GLU A 156 14.39 -0.86 9.52
N ILE A 157 13.21 -0.38 9.92
CA ILE A 157 12.87 1.04 9.85
C ILE A 157 13.77 1.87 10.79
N ILE A 158 13.99 1.43 12.03
CA ILE A 158 14.84 2.13 13.01
C ILE A 158 16.28 2.30 12.51
N LYS A 159 16.78 1.37 11.71
CA LYS A 159 18.15 1.46 11.15
C LYS A 159 18.29 2.56 10.11
N VAL A 160 17.20 2.98 9.46
CA VAL A 160 17.24 3.90 8.32
C VAL A 160 16.53 5.22 8.57
N VAL A 161 15.60 5.28 9.53
CA VAL A 161 14.87 6.49 9.90
C VAL A 161 15.10 6.79 11.38
N ASP A 162 15.62 8.00 11.64
CA ASP A 162 15.73 8.56 12.99
C ASP A 162 14.42 9.30 13.34
N ASP A 163 13.38 8.53 13.67
CA ASP A 163 12.04 9.04 13.99
C ASP A 163 11.39 8.24 15.12
N ASP A 164 11.32 8.87 16.30
CA ASP A 164 10.75 8.32 17.53
C ASP A 164 9.25 7.99 17.42
N SER A 165 8.54 8.51 16.41
CA SER A 165 7.13 8.18 16.18
C SER A 165 6.90 6.70 15.86
N ILE A 166 7.96 5.94 15.53
CA ILE A 166 7.91 4.47 15.47
C ILE A 166 7.58 3.81 16.82
N LEU A 167 7.60 4.54 17.92
CA LEU A 167 7.12 4.07 19.22
C LEU A 167 5.69 4.52 19.52
N ALA A 168 5.13 5.43 18.72
CA ALA A 168 3.82 6.05 18.93
C ALA A 168 2.67 5.36 18.15
N TRP A 169 2.95 4.26 17.43
CA TRP A 169 1.90 3.44 16.82
C TRP A 169 1.28 2.54 17.89
N GLY A 170 0.29 3.06 18.61
CA GLY A 170 -0.48 2.32 19.63
C GLY A 170 -1.67 1.56 19.04
N ARG A 171 -1.97 0.40 19.64
CA ARG A 171 -3.16 -0.43 19.39
C ARG A 171 -4.48 0.32 19.58
#